data_AF-X1JBP3-F1
#
_entry.id   AF-X1JBP3-F1
#
_cell.length_a   1.000
_cell.length_b   1.000
_cell.length_c   1.000
_cell.angle_alpha   90.00
_cell.angle_beta   90.00
_cell.angle_gamma   90.00
#
_symmetry.space_group_name_H-M   'P 1'
#
loop_
_entity.id
_entity.type
_entity.pdbx_description
1 polymer ?
#
loop_
_entity_poly.entity_id
_entity_poly.type
_entity_poly.pdbx_seq_one_letter_code
_entity_poly.pdbx_strand_id
1 'polypeptide(L)'
;MSSIARKPHCLKREKSLAMPRHIIFFDTETAQERLPNGDTRQKLKLGWVCYYRKAYGRHLERLDWKYFENALTFWQFVYQHTEHKRKLWVVARNVCFDFTIVEGWKYLRQVGFKLKFFHNDGVTSVISVKGRYGSIVFLDVMNWFVESLAETGKRIGLEKLKIDFEHCNKKELSTYCR
;
A
#
# COMPACT_ATOMS: atom_id res chain seq x y z
N MET A 1 -1.97 32.58 -14.75
CA MET A 1 -1.53 31.20 -15.07
C MET A 1 -0.08 31.26 -15.51
N SER A 2 0.87 30.88 -14.64
CA SER A 2 2.29 30.80 -15.02
C SER A 2 2.49 29.52 -15.83
N SER A 3 2.72 29.65 -17.15
CA SER A 3 3.17 28.53 -17.96
C SER A 3 4.66 28.32 -17.69
N ILE A 4 4.97 27.27 -16.94
CA ILE A 4 6.36 26.83 -16.79
C ILE A 4 6.83 26.38 -18.16
N ALA A 5 7.78 27.10 -18.76
CA ALA A 5 8.44 26.74 -20.01
C ALA A 5 9.29 25.47 -19.79
N ARG A 6 8.67 24.29 -19.89
CA ARG A 6 9.37 23.01 -19.80
C ARG A 6 10.03 22.71 -21.15
N LYS A 7 11.33 22.43 -21.12
CA LYS A 7 12.02 21.93 -22.32
C LYS A 7 11.39 20.60 -22.72
N PRO A 8 11.11 20.36 -24.01
CA PRO A 8 10.68 19.05 -24.48
C PRO A 8 11.77 18.03 -24.19
N HIS A 9 11.38 16.89 -23.61
CA HIS A 9 12.27 15.79 -23.29
C HIS A 9 11.79 14.53 -24.03
N CYS A 10 12.71 13.81 -24.67
CA CYS A 10 12.41 12.48 -25.19
C CYS A 10 12.45 11.47 -24.03
N LEU A 11 11.40 10.67 -23.86
CA LEU A 11 11.42 9.52 -22.97
C LEU A 11 12.51 8.56 -23.46
N LYS A 12 13.49 8.24 -22.60
CA LYS A 12 14.49 7.22 -22.92
C LYS A 12 13.77 5.87 -23.01
N ARG A 13 14.07 5.12 -24.08
CA ARG A 13 13.57 3.75 -24.22
C ARG A 13 14.08 2.93 -23.05
N GLU A 14 13.16 2.39 -22.27
CA GLU A 14 13.52 1.46 -21.21
C GLU A 14 13.90 0.10 -21.83
N LYS A 15 15.05 -0.45 -21.43
CA LYS A 15 15.56 -1.72 -21.97
C LYS A 15 14.69 -2.92 -21.57
N SER A 16 13.91 -2.78 -20.50
CA SER A 16 13.05 -3.83 -19.97
C SER A 16 11.72 -3.28 -19.50
N LEU A 17 10.62 -3.95 -19.86
CA LEU A 17 9.31 -3.68 -19.28
C LEU A 17 9.24 -4.34 -17.90
N ALA A 18 9.36 -3.55 -16.83
CA ALA A 18 9.25 -4.05 -15.46
C ALA A 18 7.78 -4.11 -15.03
N MET A 19 6.99 -4.99 -15.65
CA MET A 19 5.59 -5.17 -15.26
C MET A 19 5.51 -5.71 -13.83
N PRO A 20 4.78 -5.04 -12.91
CA PRO A 20 4.53 -5.56 -11.57
C PRO A 20 3.90 -6.94 -11.65
N ARG A 21 4.60 -7.95 -11.11
CA ARG A 21 4.11 -9.34 -11.08
C ARG A 21 3.81 -9.81 -9.66
N HIS A 22 4.57 -9.32 -8.69
CA HIS A 22 4.44 -9.64 -7.27
C HIS A 22 3.92 -8.38 -6.60
N ILE A 23 2.64 -8.39 -6.26
CA ILE A 23 1.93 -7.22 -5.76
C ILE A 23 1.32 -7.60 -4.40
N ILE A 24 1.38 -6.70 -3.45
CA ILE A 24 0.64 -6.75 -2.21
C ILE A 24 -0.33 -5.59 -2.22
N PHE A 25 -1.58 -5.85 -1.90
CA PHE A 25 -2.58 -4.85 -1.56
C PHE A 25 -2.84 -4.91 -0.06
N PHE A 26 -3.05 -3.76 0.57
CA PHE A 26 -3.45 -3.74 1.97
C PHE A 26 -4.30 -2.52 2.28
N ASP A 27 -5.12 -2.68 3.31
CA ASP A 27 -5.98 -1.65 3.86
C ASP A 27 -5.99 -1.76 5.38
N THR A 28 -6.17 -0.64 6.07
CA THR A 28 -6.19 -0.60 7.53
C THR A 28 -7.38 0.18 8.07
N GLU A 29 -7.94 -0.32 9.15
CA GLU A 29 -8.88 0.40 9.98
C GLU A 29 -8.18 0.91 11.24
N THR A 30 -8.54 2.11 11.67
CA THR A 30 -7.84 2.81 12.75
C THR A 30 -8.78 3.16 13.90
N ALA A 31 -8.19 3.31 15.09
CA ALA A 31 -8.84 3.89 16.25
C ALA A 31 -8.15 5.23 16.58
N GLN A 32 -8.98 6.25 16.84
CA GLN A 32 -8.49 7.56 17.22
C GLN A 32 -8.24 7.65 18.72
N GLU A 33 -7.13 8.24 19.09
CA GLU A 33 -6.78 8.54 20.48
C GLU A 33 -6.44 10.02 20.59
N ARG A 34 -7.23 10.77 21.37
CA ARG A 34 -6.91 12.16 21.69
C ARG A 34 -5.80 12.21 22.72
N LEU A 35 -4.70 12.86 22.38
CA LEU A 35 -3.57 13.07 23.26
C LEU A 35 -3.81 14.27 24.20
N PRO A 36 -3.16 14.33 25.37
CA PRO A 36 -3.36 15.42 26.33
C PRO A 36 -3.04 16.82 25.79
N ASN A 37 -2.20 16.92 24.76
CA ASN A 37 -1.84 18.17 24.09
C ASN A 37 -2.86 18.61 23.02
N GLY A 38 -3.96 17.88 22.83
CA GLY A 38 -4.98 18.15 21.82
C GLY A 38 -4.76 17.46 20.48
N ASP A 39 -3.61 16.82 20.26
CA ASP A 39 -3.33 16.08 19.02
C ASP A 39 -4.17 14.80 18.94
N THR A 40 -4.47 14.35 17.73
CA THR A 40 -5.13 13.05 17.50
C THR A 40 -4.13 12.05 16.96
N ARG A 41 -3.90 10.97 17.71
CA ARG A 41 -3.09 9.83 17.27
C ARG A 41 -4.00 8.76 16.66
N GLN A 42 -3.62 8.27 15.48
CA GLN A 42 -4.25 7.13 14.84
C GLN A 42 -3.50 5.85 15.21
N LYS A 43 -4.20 4.84 15.72
CA LYS A 43 -3.65 3.52 16.01
C LYS A 43 -4.30 2.46 15.14
N LEU A 44 -3.51 1.48 14.71
CA LEU A 44 -4.02 0.31 14.00
C LEU A 44 -5.06 -0.42 14.87
N LYS A 45 -6.26 -0.63 14.31
CA LYS A 45 -7.33 -1.43 14.91
C LYS A 45 -7.36 -2.82 14.28
N LEU A 46 -7.43 -2.88 12.95
CA LEU A 46 -7.31 -4.10 12.16
C LEU A 46 -6.86 -3.77 10.74
N GLY A 47 -6.52 -4.79 9.95
CA GLY A 47 -6.30 -4.64 8.53
C GLY A 47 -6.30 -5.97 7.80
N TRP A 48 -6.36 -5.88 6.47
CA TRP A 48 -6.22 -7.00 5.56
C TRP A 48 -5.06 -6.76 4.61
N VAL A 49 -4.34 -7.84 4.30
CA VAL A 49 -3.29 -7.83 3.30
C VAL A 49 -3.52 -8.99 2.32
N CYS A 50 -3.38 -8.69 1.03
CA CYS A 50 -3.54 -9.64 -0.05
C CYS A 50 -2.28 -9.63 -0.92
N TYR A 51 -1.60 -10.77 -1.01
CA TYR A 51 -0.56 -10.98 -1.99
C TYR A 51 -1.19 -11.54 -3.28
N TYR A 52 -0.87 -10.89 -4.39
CA TYR A 52 -1.25 -11.28 -5.73
C TYR A 52 0.00 -11.55 -6.58
N ARG A 53 0.01 -12.71 -7.24
CA ARG A 53 0.98 -13.05 -8.28
C ARG A 53 0.28 -13.34 -9.59
N LYS A 54 0.51 -12.50 -10.59
CA LYS A 54 0.05 -12.77 -11.96
C LYS A 54 0.68 -14.06 -12.51
N ALA A 55 -0.11 -14.89 -13.19
CA ALA A 55 0.37 -16.10 -13.85
C ALA A 55 1.49 -15.79 -14.87
N TYR A 56 2.48 -16.68 -14.97
CA TYR A 56 3.57 -16.55 -15.94
C TYR A 56 4.23 -17.90 -16.23
N GLY A 57 4.45 -18.20 -17.52
CA GLY A 57 5.01 -19.49 -17.94
C GLY A 57 4.18 -20.65 -17.39
N ARG A 58 4.80 -21.52 -16.58
CA ARG A 58 4.14 -22.65 -15.90
C ARG A 58 3.63 -22.31 -14.49
N HIS A 59 3.87 -21.09 -14.02
CA HIS A 59 3.44 -20.67 -12.70
C HIS A 59 2.02 -20.14 -12.77
N LEU A 60 1.10 -20.83 -12.10
CA LEU A 60 -0.27 -20.40 -11.94
C LEU A 60 -0.34 -19.09 -11.14
N GLU A 61 -1.46 -18.39 -11.36
CA GLU A 61 -1.86 -17.26 -10.53
C GLU A 61 -1.89 -17.68 -9.05
N ARG A 62 -1.47 -16.79 -8.16
CA ARG A 62 -1.52 -17.04 -6.71
C ARG A 62 -2.14 -15.84 -6.01
N LEU A 63 -2.99 -16.14 -5.05
CA LEU A 63 -3.68 -15.17 -4.23
C LEU A 63 -3.65 -15.65 -2.77
N ASP A 64 -3.15 -14.82 -1.88
CA ASP A 64 -2.89 -15.18 -0.47
C ASP A 64 -3.37 -14.03 0.41
N TRP A 65 -4.34 -14.30 1.29
CA TRP A 65 -4.95 -13.30 2.16
C TRP A 65 -4.53 -13.51 3.59
N LYS A 66 -4.29 -12.41 4.31
CA LYS A 66 -4.03 -12.45 5.74
C LYS A 66 -4.69 -11.27 6.46
N TYR A 67 -5.39 -11.61 7.54
CA TYR A 67 -5.89 -10.67 8.52
C TYR A 67 -4.79 -10.31 9.52
N PHE A 68 -4.76 -9.05 9.99
CA PHE A 68 -3.83 -8.62 11.04
C PHE A 68 -4.44 -7.55 11.96
N GLU A 69 -4.01 -7.55 13.22
CA GLU A 69 -4.37 -6.53 14.23
C GLU A 69 -3.15 -5.79 14.78
N ASN A 70 -1.96 -6.16 14.31
CA ASN A 70 -0.72 -5.53 14.71
C ASN A 70 0.22 -5.41 13.50
N ALA A 71 1.10 -4.41 13.56
CA ALA A 71 2.03 -4.12 12.48
C ALA A 71 3.02 -5.27 12.22
N LEU A 72 3.45 -6.01 13.26
CA LEU A 72 4.39 -7.11 13.11
C LEU A 72 3.82 -8.22 12.21
N THR A 73 2.55 -8.60 12.40
CA THR A 73 1.87 -9.61 11.57
C THR A 73 1.82 -9.19 10.09
N PHE A 74 1.56 -7.90 9.83
CA PHE A 74 1.63 -7.33 8.47
C PHE A 74 3.05 -7.44 7.89
N TRP A 75 4.07 -7.00 8.64
CA TRP A 75 5.45 -7.02 8.14
C TRP A 75 6.00 -8.43 7.93
N GLN A 76 5.63 -9.40 8.79
CA GLN A 76 5.94 -10.80 8.57
C GLN A 76 5.39 -11.29 7.22
N PHE A 77 4.15 -10.91 6.87
CA PHE A 77 3.57 -11.25 5.57
C PHE A 77 4.31 -10.59 4.40
N VAL A 78 4.66 -9.31 4.52
CA VAL A 78 5.46 -8.60 3.50
C VAL A 78 6.82 -9.26 3.30
N TYR A 79 7.51 -9.60 4.39
CA TYR A 79 8.83 -10.22 4.33
C TYR A 79 8.79 -11.64 3.77
N GLN A 80 7.76 -12.42 4.06
CA GLN A 80 7.56 -13.76 3.48
C GLN A 80 7.48 -13.73 1.94
N HIS A 81 7.00 -12.62 1.36
CA HIS A 81 6.87 -12.46 -0.09
C HIS A 81 8.00 -11.64 -0.73
N THR A 82 8.91 -11.10 0.08
CA THR A 82 10.08 -10.35 -0.37
C THR A 82 11.20 -11.31 -0.76
N GLU A 83 11.68 -11.21 -1.99
CA GLU A 83 12.72 -12.11 -2.51
C GLU A 83 13.87 -11.36 -3.19
N HIS A 84 15.04 -11.99 -3.16
CA HIS A 84 16.26 -11.42 -3.72
C HIS A 84 16.14 -11.25 -5.24
N LYS A 85 16.72 -10.17 -5.77
CA LYS A 85 16.66 -9.78 -7.20
C LYS A 85 15.23 -9.58 -7.75
N ARG A 86 14.21 -9.58 -6.90
CA ARG A 86 12.82 -9.34 -7.28
C ARG A 86 12.29 -8.10 -6.59
N LYS A 87 11.53 -7.29 -7.32
CA LYS A 87 10.83 -6.13 -6.78
C LYS A 87 9.44 -6.56 -6.32
N LEU A 88 9.13 -6.33 -5.05
CA LEU A 88 7.79 -6.46 -4.49
C LEU A 88 7.10 -5.10 -4.55
N TRP A 89 5.90 -5.05 -5.11
CA TRP A 89 5.09 -3.85 -5.16
C TRP A 89 4.06 -3.91 -4.05
N VAL A 90 3.99 -2.89 -3.20
CA VAL A 90 3.00 -2.79 -2.13
C VAL A 90 2.12 -1.59 -2.45
N VAL A 91 0.84 -1.82 -2.67
CA VAL A 91 -0.10 -0.83 -3.17
C VAL A 91 -1.20 -0.63 -2.13
N ALA A 92 -1.49 0.62 -1.82
CA ALA A 92 -2.61 1.02 -0.96
C ALA A 92 -3.18 2.33 -1.49
N ARG A 93 -4.35 2.72 -0.98
CA ARG A 93 -4.94 4.03 -1.28
C ARG A 93 -4.50 5.01 -0.20
N ASN A 94 -3.89 6.14 -0.59
CA ASN A 94 -3.24 7.03 0.37
C ASN A 94 -2.13 6.31 1.16
N VAL A 95 -1.21 5.65 0.43
CA VAL A 95 -0.26 4.68 1.01
C VAL A 95 0.58 5.25 2.16
N CYS A 96 0.87 6.55 2.16
CA CYS A 96 1.63 7.18 3.25
C CYS A 96 0.89 7.10 4.60
N PHE A 97 -0.44 7.16 4.60
CA PHE A 97 -1.25 7.00 5.80
C PHE A 97 -1.11 5.59 6.36
N ASP A 98 -1.51 4.56 5.60
CA ASP A 98 -1.44 3.17 6.05
C ASP A 98 -0.01 2.73 6.37
N PHE A 99 0.98 3.21 5.59
CA PHE A 99 2.40 2.97 5.86
C PHE A 99 2.82 3.49 7.24
N THR A 100 2.25 4.61 7.68
CA THR A 100 2.49 5.15 9.03
C THR A 100 1.79 4.30 10.09
N ILE A 101 0.54 3.88 9.85
CA ILE A 101 -0.26 3.03 10.74
C ILE A 101 0.43 1.68 11.00
N VAL A 102 1.03 1.08 9.98
CA VAL A 102 1.81 -0.16 10.10
C VAL A 102 3.27 0.08 10.52
N GLU A 103 3.60 1.27 11.03
CA GLU A 103 4.94 1.63 11.53
C GLU A 103 6.07 1.38 10.51
N GLY A 104 5.87 1.70 9.23
CA GLY A 104 6.72 1.14 8.18
C GLY A 104 8.21 1.47 8.26
N TRP A 105 8.56 2.69 8.70
CA TRP A 105 9.97 3.05 8.93
C TRP A 105 10.64 2.29 10.06
N LYS A 106 9.89 1.84 11.08
CA LYS A 106 10.42 1.05 12.19
C LYS A 106 10.87 -0.31 11.68
N TYR A 107 9.96 -1.05 11.06
CA TYR A 107 10.21 -2.42 10.61
C TYR A 107 11.22 -2.50 9.46
N LEU A 108 11.14 -1.59 8.48
CA LEU A 108 12.11 -1.54 7.38
C LEU A 108 13.54 -1.31 7.87
N ARG A 109 13.73 -0.39 8.84
CA ARG A 109 15.06 -0.12 9.42
C ARG A 109 15.58 -1.31 10.23
N GLN A 110 14.72 -1.95 11.03
CA GLN A 110 15.09 -3.11 11.84
C GLN A 110 15.72 -4.25 11.02
N VAL A 111 15.25 -4.47 9.79
CA VAL A 111 15.78 -5.54 8.90
C VAL A 111 16.76 -5.03 7.84
N GLY A 112 17.20 -3.77 7.95
CA GLY A 112 18.29 -3.21 7.15
C GLY A 112 17.92 -2.74 5.73
N PHE A 113 16.65 -2.43 5.46
CA PHE A 113 16.28 -1.75 4.21
C PHE A 113 16.75 -0.29 4.25
N LYS A 114 17.28 0.18 3.12
CA LYS A 114 17.68 1.58 2.92
C LYS A 114 16.74 2.25 1.93
N LEU A 115 16.38 3.51 2.21
CA LEU A 115 15.63 4.36 1.29
C LEU A 115 16.42 4.57 0.00
N LYS A 116 15.75 4.43 -1.14
CA LYS A 116 16.32 4.66 -2.48
C LYS A 116 15.62 5.77 -3.23
N PHE A 117 14.31 5.90 -3.03
CA PHE A 117 13.52 6.96 -3.61
C PHE A 117 12.34 7.26 -2.69
N PHE A 118 12.01 8.54 -2.56
CA PHE A 118 10.84 9.01 -1.84
C PHE A 118 10.24 10.18 -2.60
N HIS A 119 8.95 10.09 -2.89
CA HIS A 119 8.16 11.18 -3.42
C HIS A 119 6.81 11.14 -2.74
N ASN A 120 6.36 12.29 -2.25
CA ASN A 120 5.06 12.48 -1.65
C ASN A 120 4.60 13.89 -2.00
N ASP A 121 3.60 14.00 -2.87
CA ASP A 121 2.98 15.26 -3.28
C ASP A 121 1.50 15.04 -3.62
N GLY A 122 0.61 15.74 -2.89
CA GLY A 122 -0.83 15.58 -3.00
C GLY A 122 -1.29 14.12 -2.85
N VAL A 123 -1.90 13.58 -3.91
CA VAL A 123 -2.38 12.19 -3.97
C VAL A 123 -1.33 11.20 -4.50
N THR A 124 -0.10 11.68 -4.72
CA THR A 124 0.98 10.90 -5.31
C THR A 124 2.02 10.53 -4.27
N SER A 125 2.10 9.24 -3.94
CA SER A 125 3.09 8.73 -3.00
C SER A 125 3.84 7.51 -3.57
N VAL A 126 5.17 7.57 -3.51
CA VAL A 126 6.07 6.51 -3.95
C VAL A 126 7.23 6.38 -2.97
N ILE A 127 7.38 5.20 -2.38
CA ILE A 127 8.50 4.88 -1.48
C ILE A 127 9.23 3.66 -2.03
N SER A 128 10.50 3.81 -2.39
CA SER A 128 11.33 2.68 -2.84
C SER A 128 12.43 2.41 -1.83
N VAL A 129 12.50 1.16 -1.37
CA VAL A 129 13.52 0.71 -0.43
C VAL A 129 14.23 -0.53 -0.95
N LYS A 130 15.51 -0.69 -0.58
CA LYS A 130 16.33 -1.84 -0.97
C LYS A 130 17.19 -2.31 0.20
N GLY A 131 17.22 -3.61 0.41
CA GLY A 131 18.02 -4.29 1.44
C GLY A 131 18.68 -5.55 0.88
N ARG A 132 19.29 -6.36 1.76
CA ARG A 132 19.93 -7.64 1.37
C ARG A 132 18.94 -8.64 0.77
N TYR A 133 17.68 -8.57 1.19
CA TYR A 133 16.64 -9.54 0.84
C TYR A 133 15.90 -9.22 -0.45
N GLY A 134 16.03 -8.01 -1.00
CA GLY A 134 15.25 -7.60 -2.17
C GLY A 134 14.98 -6.10 -2.21
N SER A 135 14.03 -5.71 -3.06
CA SER A 135 13.52 -4.34 -3.14
C SER A 135 12.00 -4.33 -2.97
N ILE A 136 11.51 -3.31 -2.28
CA ILE A 136 10.09 -3.09 -2.04
C ILE A 136 9.76 -1.68 -2.52
N VAL A 137 8.69 -1.55 -3.31
CA VAL A 137 8.15 -0.26 -3.76
C VAL A 137 6.74 -0.13 -3.23
N PHE A 138 6.54 0.84 -2.35
CA PHE A 138 5.22 1.28 -1.91
C PHE A 138 4.70 2.32 -2.89
N LEU A 139 3.44 2.17 -3.30
CA LEU A 139 2.84 3.00 -4.32
C LEU A 139 1.41 3.34 -3.94
N ASP A 140 1.05 4.61 -4.12
CA ASP A 140 -0.33 5.02 -4.03
C ASP A 140 -1.12 4.60 -5.27
N VAL A 141 -2.26 3.96 -5.08
CA VAL A 141 -3.19 3.67 -6.18
C VAL A 141 -3.80 4.97 -6.75
N MET A 142 -3.86 6.03 -5.95
CA MET A 142 -4.36 7.33 -6.38
C MET A 142 -3.46 8.01 -7.42
N ASN A 143 -2.23 7.52 -7.64
CA ASN A 143 -1.39 7.91 -8.77
C ASN A 143 -2.08 7.65 -10.12
N TRP A 144 -2.93 6.63 -10.19
CA TRP A 144 -3.64 6.23 -11.40
C TRP A 144 -5.13 6.54 -11.34
N PHE A 145 -5.73 6.46 -10.16
CA PHE A 145 -7.16 6.61 -9.96
C PHE A 145 -7.45 7.72 -8.93
N VAL A 146 -7.44 8.96 -9.41
CA VAL A 146 -7.67 10.17 -8.60
C VAL A 146 -9.18 10.35 -8.33
N GLU A 147 -9.75 9.46 -7.54
CA GLU A 147 -11.16 9.51 -7.14
C GLU A 147 -11.35 8.86 -5.76
N SER A 148 -12.59 8.70 -5.29
CA SER A 148 -12.89 7.98 -4.04
C SER A 148 -13.01 6.47 -4.26
N LEU A 149 -12.86 5.66 -3.20
CA LEU A 149 -13.01 4.20 -3.33
C LEU A 149 -14.42 3.80 -3.75
N ALA A 150 -15.42 4.55 -3.31
CA ALA A 150 -16.80 4.35 -3.71
C ALA A 150 -16.99 4.61 -5.22
N GLU A 151 -16.43 5.69 -5.77
CA GLU A 151 -16.52 5.99 -7.19
C GLU A 151 -15.78 4.95 -8.05
N THR A 152 -14.57 4.53 -7.63
CA THR A 152 -13.84 3.45 -8.31
C THR A 152 -14.66 2.17 -8.33
N GLY A 153 -15.25 1.79 -7.19
CA GLY A 153 -16.12 0.62 -7.07
C GLY A 153 -17.30 0.68 -8.03
N LYS A 154 -18.01 1.81 -8.07
CA LYS A 154 -19.13 2.05 -8.99
C LYS A 154 -18.72 1.88 -10.45
N ARG A 155 -17.54 2.38 -10.86
CA ARG A 155 -17.04 2.25 -12.24
C ARG A 155 -16.77 0.82 -12.67
N ILE A 156 -16.30 -0.02 -11.75
CA ILE A 156 -15.96 -1.43 -12.02
C ILE A 156 -17.10 -2.41 -11.68
N GLY A 157 -18.28 -1.90 -11.32
CA GLY A 157 -19.46 -2.71 -10.97
C GLY A 157 -19.38 -3.38 -9.59
N LEU A 158 -18.54 -2.87 -8.69
CA LEU A 158 -18.36 -3.37 -7.31
C LEU A 158 -18.64 -2.24 -6.31
N GLU A 159 -19.89 -2.09 -5.89
CA GLU A 159 -20.25 -1.03 -4.95
C GLU A 159 -19.55 -1.18 -3.60
N LYS A 160 -19.06 -0.06 -3.06
CA LYS A 160 -18.44 -0.04 -1.73
C LYS A 160 -19.50 -0.31 -0.66
N LEU A 161 -19.19 -1.19 0.28
CA LEU A 161 -20.04 -1.47 1.42
C LEU A 161 -20.33 -0.19 2.24
N LYS A 162 -21.52 -0.10 2.82
CA LYS A 162 -21.84 0.92 3.83
C LYS A 162 -21.59 0.33 5.21
N ILE A 163 -21.03 1.12 6.12
CA ILE A 163 -20.77 0.71 7.49
C ILE A 163 -21.10 1.84 8.46
N ASP A 164 -21.72 1.48 9.58
CA ASP A 164 -21.89 2.35 10.73
C ASP A 164 -20.71 2.15 11.68
N PHE A 165 -19.75 3.07 11.67
CA PHE A 165 -18.54 2.96 12.50
C PHE A 165 -18.82 3.06 14.00
N GLU A 166 -19.97 3.59 14.41
CA GLU A 166 -20.33 3.73 15.83
C GLU A 166 -20.86 2.41 16.41
N HIS A 167 -21.64 1.66 15.62
CA HIS A 167 -22.33 0.45 16.07
C HIS A 167 -21.81 -0.86 15.46
N CYS A 168 -20.91 -0.81 14.46
CA CYS A 168 -20.42 -2.02 13.82
C CYS A 168 -19.65 -2.93 14.78
N ASN A 169 -19.86 -4.24 14.64
CA ASN A 169 -19.04 -5.23 15.30
C ASN A 169 -17.72 -5.49 14.54
N LYS A 170 -16.78 -6.17 15.18
CA LYS A 170 -15.47 -6.49 14.61
C LYS A 170 -15.55 -7.28 13.29
N LYS A 171 -16.54 -8.16 13.13
CA LYS A 171 -16.71 -8.98 11.92
C LYS A 171 -17.17 -8.13 10.74
N GLU A 172 -18.12 -7.21 10.97
CA GLU A 172 -18.58 -6.24 9.98
C GLU A 172 -17.45 -5.32 9.54
N LEU A 173 -16.71 -4.75 10.50
CA LEU A 173 -15.55 -3.90 10.22
C LEU A 173 -14.45 -4.65 9.44
N SER A 174 -14.17 -5.90 9.83
CA SER A 174 -13.25 -6.76 9.10
C SER A 174 -13.73 -7.08 7.68
N THR A 175 -15.04 -7.19 7.46
CA THR A 175 -15.60 -7.46 6.12
C THR A 175 -15.54 -6.22 5.25
N TYR A 176 -15.79 -5.05 5.85
CA TYR A 176 -15.69 -3.76 5.18
C TYR A 176 -14.27 -3.43 4.72
N CYS A 177 -13.27 -3.73 5.55
CA CYS A 177 -11.85 -3.47 5.27
C CYS A 177 -11.24 -4.42 4.23
N ARG A 178 -11.80 -5.61 4.03
CA ARG A 178 -11.25 -6.64 3.13
C ARG A 178 -11.62 -6.39 1.67
#